data_AF-A0A8T0X1T4-F1
#
_entry.id   AF-A0A8T0X1T4-F1
#
_cell.length_a   1.000
_cell.length_b   1.000
_cell.length_c   1.000
_cell.angle_alpha   90.00
_cell.angle_beta   90.00
_cell.angle_gamma   90.00
#
_symmetry.space_group_name_H-M   'P 1'
#
loop_
_entity.id
_entity.type
_entity.pdbx_description
1 polymer ?
#
loop_
_entity_poly.entity_id
_entity_poly.type
_entity_poly.pdbx_seq_one_letter_code
_entity_poly.pdbx_strand_id
1 'polypeptide(L)'
;MPPPGSQSRSSTAAGPSGPSNFRYNPSDPDDFFAEFMASNKTYSFDQDRTRFQQRSHWTPPRNSRSEAPSGSRKENGASTSQPEKPLPVEKTLPCTLEELYNGTKRKMKITRNVAKPDGRVEVETEVLAVEVLPSWKKGTKITFPNKGDKLHGQLAQDLTFILDLKPHDVYILDGNNLIVKKEIPLVDALAGTTINLRTLDGRNLPVRVEEVVRPGYEVVLENEGWPIRKEPGKKGNLVIKFDVAFPTRLSMSQREAIRQIMGG
;
A
#
# COMPACT_ATOMS: atom_id res chain seq x y z
N MET A 1 -42.33 -15.76 43.95
CA MET A 1 -40.88 -16.04 43.75
C MET A 1 -40.73 -17.52 43.44
N PRO A 2 -39.99 -17.87 42.37
CA PRO A 2 -40.55 -18.60 41.21
C PRO A 2 -39.78 -19.93 40.90
N PRO A 3 -40.03 -20.65 39.78
CA PRO A 3 -39.62 -20.15 38.45
C PRO A 3 -40.70 -20.14 37.34
N PRO A 4 -40.41 -19.37 36.27
CA PRO A 4 -41.26 -19.00 35.13
C PRO A 4 -41.05 -19.97 33.94
N GLY A 5 -41.89 -20.02 32.89
CA GLY A 5 -41.94 -19.03 31.79
C GLY A 5 -40.66 -19.14 30.92
N SER A 6 -40.68 -19.26 29.60
CA SER A 6 -41.63 -18.72 28.64
C SER A 6 -41.37 -19.30 27.24
N GLN A 7 -42.47 -19.55 26.53
CA GLN A 7 -42.52 -19.68 25.08
C GLN A 7 -42.27 -18.33 24.39
N SER A 8 -41.75 -18.38 23.16
CA SER A 8 -42.09 -17.48 22.06
C SER A 8 -42.14 -18.34 20.78
N ARG A 9 -43.31 -18.64 20.20
CA ARG A 9 -44.07 -17.87 19.18
C ARG A 9 -43.16 -17.40 18.03
N SER A 10 -43.10 -18.15 16.92
CA SER A 10 -44.01 -18.20 15.76
C SER A 10 -43.69 -17.14 14.70
N SER A 11 -43.28 -17.59 13.51
CA SER A 11 -43.79 -17.05 12.25
C SER A 11 -43.65 -18.07 11.12
N THR A 12 -44.74 -18.14 10.37
CA THR A 12 -45.07 -18.90 9.18
C THR A 12 -44.25 -18.53 7.95
N ALA A 13 -43.97 -19.50 7.06
CA ALA A 13 -44.32 -19.41 5.63
C ALA A 13 -44.04 -20.73 4.90
N ALA A 14 -44.88 -21.02 3.92
CA ALA A 14 -45.05 -22.31 3.26
C ALA A 14 -44.30 -22.42 1.92
N GLY A 15 -43.82 -23.65 1.64
CA GLY A 15 -43.71 -24.28 0.31
C GLY A 15 -42.46 -24.00 -0.54
N PRO A 16 -42.16 -24.83 -1.57
CA PRO A 16 -42.74 -26.12 -1.94
C PRO A 16 -41.72 -27.28 -2.01
N SER A 17 -42.29 -28.47 -2.10
CA SER A 17 -41.71 -29.78 -2.39
C SER A 17 -40.72 -29.84 -3.56
N GLY A 18 -39.54 -30.42 -3.30
CA GLY A 18 -38.59 -30.97 -4.28
C GLY A 18 -37.99 -32.27 -3.71
N PRO A 19 -37.58 -33.24 -4.54
CA PRO A 19 -37.47 -34.64 -4.12
C PRO A 19 -36.27 -34.90 -3.22
N SER A 20 -36.50 -35.81 -2.27
CA SER A 20 -35.49 -36.50 -1.48
C SER A 20 -34.46 -37.21 -2.36
N ASN A 21 -33.18 -36.89 -2.20
CA ASN A 21 -32.08 -37.84 -1.94
C ASN A 21 -30.71 -37.15 -2.09
N PHE A 22 -30.26 -36.44 -1.06
CA PHE A 22 -28.82 -36.20 -0.87
C PHE A 22 -28.28 -37.29 0.06
N ARG A 23 -27.75 -38.36 -0.53
CA ARG A 23 -26.86 -39.29 0.15
C ARG A 23 -25.44 -38.93 -0.26
N TYR A 24 -24.71 -38.28 0.63
CA TYR A 24 -23.29 -38.01 0.46
C TYR A 24 -22.53 -39.33 0.63
N ASN A 25 -21.92 -39.83 -0.44
CA ASN A 25 -21.02 -40.99 -0.41
C ASN A 25 -19.63 -40.52 -0.84
N PRO A 26 -18.68 -40.29 0.08
CA PRO A 26 -17.36 -39.79 -0.26
C PRO A 26 -16.46 -40.98 -0.60
N SER A 27 -16.49 -41.41 -1.84
CA SER A 27 -15.62 -42.49 -2.30
C SER A 27 -15.26 -42.34 -3.78
N ASP A 28 -14.93 -41.13 -4.24
CA ASP A 28 -14.00 -40.99 -5.37
C ASP A 28 -13.51 -39.53 -5.51
N PRO A 29 -12.19 -39.25 -5.44
CA PRO A 29 -11.64 -37.91 -5.67
C PRO A 29 -11.62 -37.47 -7.14
N ASP A 30 -11.86 -38.37 -8.09
CA ASP A 30 -11.77 -38.04 -9.53
C ASP A 30 -13.01 -37.29 -10.07
N ASP A 31 -14.16 -37.35 -9.39
CA ASP A 31 -15.37 -36.61 -9.80
C ASP A 31 -15.27 -35.09 -9.53
N PHE A 32 -14.43 -34.66 -8.57
CA PHE A 32 -14.22 -33.24 -8.27
C PHE A 32 -13.42 -32.51 -9.36
N PHE A 33 -12.57 -33.22 -10.11
CA PHE A 33 -11.71 -32.62 -11.13
C PHE A 33 -12.38 -32.55 -12.51
N ALA A 34 -13.37 -33.42 -12.75
CA ALA A 34 -14.12 -33.46 -14.01
C ALA A 34 -15.07 -32.25 -14.17
N GLU A 35 -15.63 -31.71 -13.09
CA GLU A 35 -16.56 -30.57 -13.14
C GLU A 35 -15.84 -29.23 -13.42
N PHE A 36 -14.57 -29.10 -13.03
CA PHE A 36 -13.76 -27.90 -13.27
C PHE A 36 -13.27 -27.81 -14.72
N MET A 37 -12.92 -28.93 -15.34
CA MET A 37 -12.47 -29.00 -16.74
C MET A 37 -13.61 -28.94 -17.77
N ALA A 38 -14.86 -29.25 -17.35
CA ALA A 38 -16.04 -29.20 -18.22
C ALA A 38 -16.65 -27.80 -18.37
N SER A 39 -16.23 -26.82 -17.56
CA SER A 39 -16.68 -25.42 -17.64
C SER A 39 -15.59 -24.51 -18.19
N ASN A 40 -15.15 -24.73 -19.43
CA ASN A 40 -14.44 -23.69 -20.18
C ASN A 40 -15.29 -23.25 -21.38
N LYS A 41 -16.03 -22.15 -21.18
CA LYS A 41 -16.83 -21.49 -22.22
C LYS A 41 -15.92 -20.97 -23.33
N THR A 42 -16.29 -21.36 -24.54
CA THR A 42 -15.87 -20.86 -25.84
C THR A 42 -15.98 -19.34 -25.93
N TYR A 43 -14.88 -18.65 -26.26
CA TYR A 43 -14.91 -17.31 -26.85
C TYR A 43 -14.45 -17.42 -28.31
N SER A 44 -15.41 -17.25 -29.22
CA SER A 44 -15.21 -17.09 -30.65
C SER A 44 -14.90 -15.61 -30.93
N PHE A 45 -13.78 -15.31 -31.60
CA PHE A 45 -13.49 -13.98 -32.12
C PHE A 45 -13.82 -13.97 -33.62
N ASP A 46 -14.94 -13.36 -33.94
CA ASP A 46 -15.42 -13.07 -35.30
C ASP A 46 -14.60 -11.90 -35.87
N GLN A 47 -13.94 -12.11 -37.01
CA GLN A 47 -13.19 -11.06 -37.71
C GLN A 47 -13.91 -10.69 -39.00
N ASP A 48 -14.73 -9.65 -38.90
CA ASP A 48 -15.43 -9.06 -40.02
C ASP A 48 -14.50 -8.18 -40.88
N ARG A 49 -14.66 -8.30 -42.19
CA ARG A 49 -13.88 -7.64 -43.24
C ARG A 49 -14.61 -6.37 -43.69
N THR A 50 -13.95 -5.21 -43.59
CA THR A 50 -14.21 -4.11 -44.54
C THR A 50 -12.94 -3.35 -44.92
N ARG A 51 -12.49 -3.60 -46.16
CA ARG A 51 -12.29 -2.62 -47.24
C ARG A 51 -11.44 -1.36 -46.95
N PHE A 52 -10.18 -1.37 -47.39
CA PHE A 52 -9.57 -0.17 -47.99
C PHE A 52 -8.60 -0.55 -49.11
N GLN A 53 -8.85 -0.02 -50.30
CA GLN A 53 -7.98 -0.10 -51.47
C GLN A 53 -6.78 0.84 -51.28
N GLN A 54 -5.59 0.43 -51.72
CA GLN A 54 -4.90 0.99 -52.89
C GLN A 54 -3.48 0.41 -53.07
N ARG A 55 -3.15 0.13 -54.34
CA ARG A 55 -1.85 0.05 -55.06
C ARG A 55 -0.56 0.22 -54.24
N SER A 56 0.55 -0.50 -54.47
CA SER A 56 1.17 -0.86 -55.75
C SER A 56 2.30 -1.88 -55.60
N HIS A 57 2.25 -2.92 -56.42
CA HIS A 57 3.31 -3.59 -57.19
C HIS A 57 4.79 -3.31 -56.80
N TRP A 58 5.49 -4.35 -56.34
CA TRP A 58 6.84 -4.70 -56.81
C TRP A 58 7.17 -6.16 -56.47
N THR A 59 7.56 -6.96 -57.47
CA THR A 59 8.19 -8.29 -57.34
C THR A 59 9.59 -8.20 -57.94
N PRO A 60 10.58 -8.92 -57.39
CA PRO A 60 11.32 -9.87 -58.24
C PRO A 60 11.77 -11.13 -57.43
N PRO A 61 12.61 -12.06 -57.95
CA PRO A 61 12.12 -13.33 -58.47
C PRO A 61 12.57 -14.54 -57.65
N ARG A 62 11.87 -15.64 -57.94
CA ARG A 62 12.13 -17.04 -57.61
C ARG A 62 13.57 -17.46 -57.94
N ASN A 63 14.30 -18.01 -56.98
CA ASN A 63 15.35 -18.99 -57.28
C ASN A 63 15.03 -20.32 -56.62
N SER A 64 14.81 -21.32 -57.48
CA SER A 64 14.64 -22.71 -57.15
C SER A 64 16.00 -23.34 -56.85
N ARG A 65 16.14 -24.03 -55.71
CA ARG A 65 16.88 -25.29 -55.63
C ARG A 65 16.52 -26.07 -54.37
N SER A 66 15.92 -27.21 -54.64
CA SER A 66 15.77 -28.38 -53.78
C SER A 66 17.11 -28.85 -53.21
N GLU A 67 17.13 -29.19 -51.93
CA GLU A 67 17.64 -30.47 -51.41
C GLU A 67 17.43 -30.53 -49.90
N ALA A 68 16.46 -31.35 -49.49
CA ALA A 68 16.39 -31.85 -48.14
C ALA A 68 17.39 -33.01 -48.00
N PRO A 69 18.07 -33.13 -46.85
CA PRO A 69 18.14 -34.44 -46.25
C PRO A 69 17.55 -34.43 -44.85
N SER A 70 16.78 -35.48 -44.61
CA SER A 70 16.23 -35.92 -43.35
C SER A 70 17.29 -35.95 -42.24
N GLY A 71 17.35 -34.89 -41.44
CA GLY A 71 17.94 -34.93 -40.11
C GLY A 71 16.82 -35.16 -39.11
N SER A 72 16.62 -36.40 -38.69
CA SER A 72 15.80 -36.74 -37.52
C SER A 72 16.40 -36.04 -36.29
N ARG A 73 15.98 -34.81 -36.05
CA ARG A 73 16.25 -34.09 -34.81
C ARG A 73 15.47 -34.80 -33.71
N LYS A 74 16.18 -35.64 -32.95
CA LYS A 74 15.70 -36.12 -31.66
C LYS A 74 15.43 -34.89 -30.80
N GLU A 75 14.16 -34.53 -30.65
CA GLU A 75 13.71 -33.66 -29.58
C GLU A 75 13.87 -34.44 -28.27
N ASN A 76 15.05 -34.35 -27.67
CA ASN A 76 15.19 -34.55 -26.24
C ASN A 76 14.63 -33.30 -25.55
N GLY A 77 13.30 -33.19 -25.55
CA GLY A 77 12.56 -32.29 -24.68
C GLY A 77 12.59 -32.83 -23.26
N ALA A 78 13.77 -32.80 -22.63
CA ALA A 78 13.85 -32.88 -21.18
C ALA A 78 13.31 -31.55 -20.66
N SER A 79 12.00 -31.47 -20.42
CA SER A 79 11.43 -30.45 -19.56
C SER A 79 12.00 -30.68 -18.17
N THR A 80 13.17 -30.10 -17.90
CA THR A 80 13.69 -29.90 -16.56
C THR A 80 12.65 -29.03 -15.86
N SER A 81 11.73 -29.68 -15.14
CA SER A 81 10.84 -29.01 -14.20
C SER A 81 11.74 -28.40 -13.13
N GLN A 82 12.18 -27.16 -13.35
CA GLN A 82 12.86 -26.42 -12.31
C GLN A 82 11.88 -26.33 -11.13
N PRO A 83 12.33 -26.65 -9.91
CA PRO A 83 11.48 -26.50 -8.73
C PRO A 83 10.98 -25.06 -8.68
N GLU A 84 9.66 -24.89 -8.80
CA GLU A 84 9.04 -23.58 -8.81
C GLU A 84 9.20 -22.93 -7.43
N LYS A 85 9.53 -21.64 -7.43
CA LYS A 85 9.79 -20.93 -6.18
C LYS A 85 8.45 -20.67 -5.46
N PRO A 86 8.32 -21.03 -4.19
CA PRO A 86 7.12 -20.73 -3.41
C PRO A 86 6.88 -19.22 -3.27
N LEU A 87 5.63 -18.84 -2.98
CA LEU A 87 5.21 -17.45 -2.84
C LEU A 87 6.05 -16.69 -1.79
N PRO A 88 6.35 -15.40 -2.02
CA PRO A 88 7.08 -14.58 -1.06
C PRO A 88 6.31 -14.38 0.25
N VAL A 89 7.04 -14.38 1.36
CA VAL A 89 6.52 -13.95 2.67
C VAL A 89 6.57 -12.44 2.73
N GLU A 90 5.43 -11.79 2.93
CA GLU A 90 5.34 -10.35 3.10
C GLU A 90 5.36 -9.97 4.60
N LYS A 91 6.21 -9.01 4.99
CA LYS A 91 6.25 -8.44 6.34
C LYS A 91 6.14 -6.93 6.30
N THR A 92 5.31 -6.34 7.15
CA THR A 92 5.20 -4.88 7.22
C THR A 92 6.37 -4.27 7.97
N LEU A 93 6.98 -3.22 7.40
CA LEU A 93 8.03 -2.43 8.00
C LEU A 93 7.48 -1.03 8.34
N PRO A 94 7.07 -0.79 9.59
CA PRO A 94 6.48 0.49 9.97
C PRO A 94 7.55 1.55 10.23
N CYS A 95 7.60 2.59 9.41
CA CYS A 95 8.57 3.68 9.46
C CYS A 95 7.91 5.00 9.88
N THR A 96 8.65 5.86 10.57
CA THR A 96 8.17 7.23 10.91
C THR A 96 8.49 8.23 9.80
N LEU A 97 7.91 9.43 9.86
CA LEU A 97 8.20 10.48 8.89
C LEU A 97 9.66 10.94 8.97
N GLU A 98 10.24 11.04 10.16
CA GLU A 98 11.64 11.46 10.38
C GLU A 98 12.64 10.47 9.78
N GLU A 99 12.34 9.17 9.89
CA GLU A 99 13.16 8.11 9.30
C GLU A 99 13.13 8.15 7.78
N LEU A 100 11.96 8.43 7.20
CA LEU A 100 11.79 8.61 5.76
C LEU A 100 12.28 9.96 5.25
N TYR A 101 12.44 10.94 6.14
CA TYR A 101 12.99 12.25 5.82
C TYR A 101 14.51 12.20 5.71
N ASN A 102 15.16 11.61 6.72
CA ASN A 102 16.63 11.55 6.81
C ASN A 102 17.23 10.28 6.20
N GLY A 103 16.44 9.22 6.04
CA GLY A 103 16.93 7.87 5.73
C GLY A 103 17.46 7.17 6.99
N THR A 104 17.31 5.85 7.05
CA THR A 104 17.77 5.06 8.21
C THR A 104 18.15 3.64 7.81
N LYS A 105 19.02 3.00 8.60
CA LYS A 105 19.37 1.58 8.47
C LYS A 105 18.78 0.83 9.66
N ARG A 106 17.78 0.00 9.42
CA ARG A 106 17.13 -0.80 10.45
C ARG A 106 17.61 -2.24 10.38
N LYS A 107 18.00 -2.80 11.53
CA LYS A 107 18.30 -4.23 11.65
C LYS A 107 17.04 -4.96 12.08
N MET A 108 16.56 -5.89 11.26
CA MET A 108 15.37 -6.68 11.54
C MET A 108 15.78 -8.13 11.82
N LYS A 109 15.35 -8.66 12.97
CA LYS A 109 15.49 -10.07 13.31
C LYS A 109 14.38 -10.85 12.63
N ILE A 110 14.73 -11.86 11.85
CA ILE A 110 13.81 -12.73 11.14
C ILE A 110 13.99 -14.15 11.64
N THR A 111 12.89 -14.79 11.97
CA THR A 111 12.80 -16.22 12.21
C THR A 111 12.25 -16.88 10.95
N ARG A 112 12.85 -17.99 10.54
CA ARG A 112 12.41 -18.81 9.41
C ARG A 112 12.50 -20.29 9.74
N ASN A 113 11.64 -21.07 9.11
CA ASN A 113 11.63 -22.53 9.21
C ASN A 113 12.49 -23.13 8.09
N VAL A 114 13.46 -23.98 8.42
CA VAL A 114 14.36 -24.63 7.45
C VAL A 114 14.24 -26.14 7.60
N ALA A 115 13.73 -26.80 6.57
CA ALA A 115 13.70 -28.26 6.48
C ALA A 115 15.10 -28.81 6.17
N LYS A 116 15.60 -29.67 7.05
CA LYS A 116 16.86 -30.41 6.88
C LYS A 116 16.65 -31.68 6.04
N PRO A 117 17.74 -32.25 5.50
CA PRO A 117 17.68 -33.51 4.74
C PRO A 117 17.14 -34.71 5.56
N ASP A 118 17.23 -34.65 6.89
CA ASP A 118 16.73 -35.67 7.82
C ASP A 118 15.21 -35.59 8.07
N GLY A 119 14.51 -34.69 7.37
CA GLY A 119 13.07 -34.46 7.51
C GLY A 119 12.67 -33.58 8.71
N ARG A 120 13.62 -33.12 9.52
CA ARG A 120 13.34 -32.22 10.65
C ARG A 120 13.27 -30.77 10.18
N VAL A 121 12.42 -29.98 10.83
CA VAL A 121 12.33 -28.53 10.61
C VAL A 121 13.04 -27.83 11.77
N GLU A 122 14.03 -27.01 11.46
CA GLU A 122 14.73 -26.18 12.44
C GLU A 122 14.35 -24.71 12.27
N VAL A 123 14.15 -24.01 13.39
CA VAL A 123 13.91 -22.57 13.38
C VAL A 123 15.26 -21.85 13.39
N GLU A 124 15.61 -21.23 12.26
CA GLU A 124 16.80 -20.41 12.14
C GLU A 124 16.43 -18.94 12.36
N THR A 125 17.32 -18.20 13.03
CA THR A 125 17.18 -16.75 13.16
C THR A 125 18.31 -16.03 12.45
N GLU A 126 17.98 -15.09 11.58
CA GLU A 126 18.93 -14.22 10.89
C GLU A 126 18.59 -12.74 11.14
N VAL A 127 19.60 -11.88 11.20
CA VAL A 127 19.43 -10.43 11.27
C VAL A 127 19.72 -9.82 9.91
N LEU A 128 18.70 -9.22 9.28
CA LEU A 128 18.86 -8.52 8.00
C LEU A 128 18.92 -7.00 8.23
N ALA A 129 19.83 -6.33 7.54
CA ALA A 129 19.89 -4.87 7.51
C ALA A 129 19.01 -4.35 6.36
N VAL A 130 17.96 -3.63 6.70
CA VAL A 130 17.08 -2.93 5.76
C VAL A 130 17.49 -1.47 5.70
N GLU A 131 17.95 -1.03 4.54
CA GLU A 131 18.26 0.37 4.27
C GLU A 131 17.00 1.07 3.74
N VAL A 132 16.46 1.97 4.54
CA VAL A 132 15.30 2.81 4.20
C VAL A 132 15.84 4.12 3.66
N LEU A 133 15.65 4.36 2.37
CA LEU A 133 16.13 5.59 1.75
C LEU A 133 15.14 6.74 1.96
N PRO A 134 15.62 7.99 1.94
CA PRO A 134 14.76 9.16 2.01
C PRO A 134 13.68 9.17 0.93
N SER A 135 12.55 9.80 1.24
CA SER A 135 11.43 10.02 0.31
C SER A 135 10.74 8.74 -0.20
N TRP A 136 10.99 7.58 0.43
CA TRP A 136 10.23 6.37 0.13
C TRP A 136 8.76 6.53 0.51
N LYS A 137 7.88 6.00 -0.35
CA LYS A 137 6.43 6.08 -0.17
C LYS A 137 5.92 4.78 0.46
N LYS A 138 4.74 4.88 1.08
CA LYS A 138 4.00 3.70 1.54
C LYS A 138 3.83 2.70 0.39
N GLY A 139 4.01 1.42 0.70
CA GLY A 139 3.92 0.32 -0.26
C GLY A 139 5.24 -0.01 -0.98
N THR A 140 6.33 0.71 -0.71
CA THR A 140 7.65 0.35 -1.25
C THR A 140 8.05 -1.04 -0.76
N LYS A 141 8.36 -1.94 -1.70
CA LYS A 141 8.73 -3.34 -1.42
C LYS A 141 10.26 -3.49 -1.41
N ILE A 142 10.80 -4.09 -0.36
CA ILE A 142 12.21 -4.46 -0.24
C ILE A 142 12.29 -5.98 -0.15
N THR A 143 12.80 -6.63 -1.19
CA THR A 143 12.85 -8.10 -1.28
C THR A 143 14.24 -8.63 -0.96
N PHE A 144 14.30 -9.59 -0.03
CA PHE A 144 15.48 -10.35 0.32
C PHE A 144 15.34 -11.77 -0.23
N PRO A 145 16.16 -12.16 -1.23
CA PRO A 145 15.99 -13.44 -1.89
C PRO A 145 16.37 -14.61 -0.97
N ASN A 146 15.56 -15.68 -0.97
CA ASN A 146 15.80 -16.92 -0.24
C ASN A 146 15.93 -16.74 1.30
N LYS A 147 15.31 -15.68 1.84
CA LYS A 147 15.33 -15.34 3.28
C LYS A 147 14.04 -15.68 4.02
N GLY A 148 13.03 -16.25 3.35
CA GLY A 148 11.82 -16.80 3.94
C GLY A 148 11.97 -18.27 4.34
N ASP A 149 10.83 -18.95 4.54
CA ASP A 149 10.80 -20.36 4.95
C ASP A 149 11.26 -21.28 3.80
N LYS A 150 11.91 -22.39 4.17
CA LYS A 150 12.36 -23.44 3.25
C LYS A 150 11.74 -24.77 3.67
N LEU A 151 10.73 -25.21 2.91
CA LEU A 151 10.08 -26.50 3.11
C LEU A 151 10.85 -27.63 2.41
N HIS A 152 10.57 -28.88 2.81
CA HIS A 152 11.20 -30.05 2.21
C HIS A 152 10.84 -30.14 0.70
N GLY A 153 11.84 -30.35 -0.15
CA GLY A 153 11.63 -30.43 -1.60
C GLY A 153 11.35 -29.10 -2.30
N GLN A 154 11.34 -27.96 -1.59
CA GLN A 154 11.10 -26.63 -2.15
C GLN A 154 12.31 -25.71 -2.03
N LEU A 155 12.38 -24.72 -2.92
CA LEU A 155 13.32 -23.59 -2.78
C LEU A 155 12.91 -22.71 -1.59
N ALA A 156 13.87 -21.98 -1.02
CA ALA A 156 13.57 -21.02 0.03
C ALA A 156 12.69 -19.88 -0.52
N GLN A 157 11.71 -19.48 0.27
CA GLN A 157 10.84 -18.35 -0.03
C GLN A 157 11.63 -17.04 -0.03
N ASP A 158 11.13 -16.05 -0.76
CA ASP A 158 11.60 -14.68 -0.63
C ASP A 158 10.93 -13.99 0.53
N LEU A 159 11.67 -13.10 1.19
CA LEU A 159 11.12 -12.25 2.22
C LEU A 159 11.00 -10.83 1.67
N THR A 160 9.78 -10.32 1.57
CA THR A 160 9.52 -8.96 1.12
C THR A 160 9.03 -8.10 2.26
N PHE A 161 9.79 -7.07 2.60
CA PHE A 161 9.32 -6.03 3.50
C PHE A 161 8.49 -5.00 2.73
N ILE A 162 7.29 -4.72 3.22
CA ILE A 162 6.43 -3.66 2.68
C ILE A 162 6.51 -2.49 3.64
N LEU A 163 6.98 -1.35 3.12
CA LEU A 163 7.04 -0.13 3.90
C LEU A 163 5.63 0.38 4.21
N ASP A 164 5.36 0.62 5.49
CA ASP A 164 4.17 1.31 5.94
C ASP A 164 4.54 2.57 6.71
N LEU A 165 3.80 3.64 6.45
CA LEU A 165 4.03 4.93 7.06
C LEU A 165 3.20 5.03 8.33
N LYS A 166 3.87 5.22 9.47
CA LYS A 166 3.18 5.50 10.73
C LYS A 166 2.54 6.89 10.67
N PRO A 167 1.30 7.05 11.15
CA PRO A 167 0.74 8.37 11.42
C PRO A 167 1.67 9.16 12.34
N HIS A 168 1.78 10.46 12.09
CA HIS A 168 2.56 11.38 12.90
C HIS A 168 1.62 12.40 13.53
N ASP A 169 1.88 12.78 14.79
CA ASP A 169 0.97 13.61 15.59
C ASP A 169 0.87 15.05 15.09
N VAL A 170 2.00 15.64 14.67
CA VAL A 170 2.09 17.03 14.21
C VAL A 170 1.97 17.20 12.69
N TYR A 171 2.69 16.37 11.92
CA TYR A 171 2.81 16.52 10.47
C TYR A 171 1.95 15.52 9.70
N ILE A 172 1.28 16.01 8.67
CA ILE A 172 0.54 15.21 7.69
C ILE A 172 1.25 15.36 6.34
N LEU A 173 1.62 14.24 5.73
CA LEU A 173 2.24 14.24 4.41
C LEU A 173 1.18 14.35 3.32
N ASP A 174 1.27 15.37 2.47
CA ASP A 174 0.42 15.58 1.30
C ASP A 174 1.27 15.77 0.04
N GLY A 175 1.43 14.68 -0.73
CA GLY A 175 2.31 14.67 -1.90
C GLY A 175 3.78 14.90 -1.52
N ASN A 176 4.29 16.10 -1.82
CA ASN A 176 5.63 16.56 -1.42
C ASN A 176 5.57 17.66 -0.34
N ASN A 177 4.37 18.04 0.09
CA ASN A 177 4.18 19.06 1.10
C ASN A 177 3.94 18.42 2.47
N LEU A 178 4.32 19.15 3.51
CA LEU A 178 4.00 18.80 4.89
C LEU A 178 2.93 19.76 5.38
N ILE A 179 1.87 19.23 5.97
CA ILE A 179 0.77 20.01 6.52
C ILE A 179 0.84 19.91 8.04
N VAL A 180 0.77 21.05 8.72
CA VAL A 180 0.65 21.14 10.18
C VAL A 180 -0.62 21.88 10.51
N LYS A 181 -1.41 21.36 11.45
CA LYS A 181 -2.53 22.09 12.03
C LYS A 181 -2.09 22.69 13.35
N LYS A 182 -2.22 24.01 13.49
CA LYS A 182 -1.85 24.72 14.70
C LYS A 182 -3.02 25.54 15.22
N GLU A 183 -3.45 25.21 16.43
CA GLU A 183 -4.42 26.01 17.16
C GLU A 183 -3.71 27.19 17.84
N ILE A 184 -4.26 28.39 17.65
CA ILE A 184 -3.80 29.63 18.27
C ILE A 184 -4.98 30.37 18.92
N PRO A 185 -4.77 31.09 20.04
CA PRO A 185 -5.83 31.86 20.66
C PRO A 185 -6.22 33.08 19.81
N LEU A 186 -7.46 33.54 19.95
CA LEU A 186 -7.97 34.71 19.21
C LEU A 186 -7.09 35.97 19.37
N VAL A 187 -6.50 36.18 20.55
CA VAL A 187 -5.62 37.33 20.79
C VAL A 187 -4.36 37.27 19.91
N ASP A 188 -3.71 36.12 19.82
CA ASP A 188 -2.55 35.86 18.98
C ASP A 188 -2.90 35.95 17.50
N ALA A 189 -4.11 35.52 17.13
CA ALA A 189 -4.60 35.62 15.76
C ALA A 189 -4.78 37.08 15.31
N LEU A 190 -5.12 38.00 16.24
CA LEU A 190 -5.36 39.42 15.95
C LEU A 190 -4.12 40.29 16.14
N ALA A 191 -3.31 40.01 17.17
CA ALA A 191 -2.14 40.82 17.56
C ALA A 191 -0.82 40.33 16.94
N GLY A 192 -0.85 39.21 16.22
CA GLY A 192 0.32 38.52 15.71
C GLY A 192 0.91 37.55 16.74
N THR A 193 1.59 36.53 16.25
CA THR A 193 2.18 35.47 17.08
C THR A 193 3.46 34.92 16.46
N THR A 194 4.27 34.25 17.27
CA THR A 194 5.44 33.50 16.80
C THR A 194 5.32 32.06 17.24
N ILE A 195 5.21 31.15 16.27
CA ILE A 195 5.09 29.72 16.52
C ILE A 195 6.44 29.06 16.32
N ASN A 196 6.87 28.27 17.29
CA ASN A 196 8.05 27.42 17.15
C ASN A 196 7.62 26.01 16.74
N LEU A 197 8.00 25.59 15.54
CA LEU A 197 7.81 24.23 15.05
C LEU A 197 9.14 23.47 15.10
N ARG A 198 9.07 22.18 15.44
CA ARG A 198 10.24 21.29 15.36
C ARG A 198 10.17 20.51 14.06
N THR A 199 11.09 20.80 13.14
CA THR A 199 11.16 20.16 11.82
C THR A 199 11.59 18.69 11.93
N LEU A 200 11.37 17.91 10.87
CA LEU A 200 11.69 16.46 10.84
C LEU A 200 13.20 16.15 10.86
N ASP A 201 14.04 17.14 10.61
CA ASP A 201 15.50 17.07 10.79
C ASP A 201 15.95 17.48 12.21
N GLY A 202 15.00 17.83 13.09
CA GLY A 202 15.24 18.16 14.49
C GLY A 202 15.58 19.62 14.77
N ARG A 203 15.61 20.50 13.75
CA ARG A 203 15.79 21.95 13.94
C ARG A 203 14.55 22.59 14.55
N ASN A 204 14.74 23.74 15.20
CA ASN A 204 13.64 24.60 15.62
C ASN A 204 13.43 25.69 14.56
N LEU A 205 12.21 25.78 14.03
CA LEU A 205 11.80 26.74 13.01
C LEU A 205 10.82 27.74 13.64
N PRO A 206 11.28 28.95 14.01
CA PRO A 206 10.39 30.02 14.45
C PRO A 206 9.68 30.64 13.25
N VAL A 207 8.36 30.66 13.29
CA VAL A 207 7.49 31.21 12.25
C VAL A 207 6.75 32.40 12.84
N ARG A 208 7.12 33.60 12.39
CA ARG A 208 6.50 34.85 12.83
C ARG A 208 5.34 35.20 11.89
N VAL A 209 4.17 35.41 12.47
CA VAL A 209 2.96 35.81 11.75
C VAL A 209 2.50 37.13 12.33
N GLU A 210 2.69 38.20 11.57
CA GLU A 210 2.29 39.57 11.97
C GLU A 210 0.91 39.95 11.43
N GLU A 211 0.46 39.27 10.38
CA GLU A 211 -0.84 39.49 9.77
C GLU A 211 -1.96 38.92 10.63
N VAL A 212 -3.18 39.46 10.45
CA VAL A 212 -4.37 38.94 11.10
C VAL A 212 -4.71 37.56 10.55
N VAL A 213 -4.64 36.55 11.42
CA VAL A 213 -4.95 35.16 11.11
C VAL A 213 -6.46 34.96 11.16
N ARG A 214 -7.04 34.67 10.00
CA ARG A 214 -8.47 34.33 9.88
C ARG A 214 -8.68 32.82 10.10
N PRO A 215 -9.87 32.37 10.51
CA PRO A 215 -10.18 30.94 10.50
C PRO A 215 -9.93 30.33 9.11
N GLY A 216 -9.14 29.26 9.05
CA GLY A 216 -8.73 28.62 7.80
C GLY A 216 -7.61 29.34 7.04
N TYR A 217 -6.98 30.35 7.63
CA TYR A 217 -5.77 30.95 7.09
C TYR A 217 -4.62 29.94 7.08
N GLU A 218 -3.81 29.99 6.01
CA GLU A 218 -2.69 29.09 5.81
C GLU A 218 -1.43 29.89 5.51
N VAL A 219 -0.33 29.53 6.17
CA VAL A 219 1.01 30.07 5.85
C VAL A 219 1.79 28.98 5.14
N VAL A 220 2.37 29.32 4.00
CA VAL A 220 3.22 28.41 3.21
C VAL A 220 4.67 28.83 3.39
N LEU A 221 5.49 27.92 3.92
CA LEU A 221 6.92 28.06 4.01
C LEU A 221 7.56 27.22 2.90
N GLU A 222 8.19 27.90 1.95
CA GLU A 222 8.83 27.28 0.82
C GLU A 222 10.07 26.48 1.27
N ASN A 223 10.33 25.34 0.61
CA ASN A 223 11.50 24.48 0.84
C ASN A 223 11.63 23.86 2.26
N GLU A 224 10.61 23.93 3.11
CA GLU A 224 10.60 23.27 4.43
C GLU A 224 9.69 22.02 4.47
N GLY A 225 9.26 21.52 3.31
CA GLY A 225 8.42 20.33 3.16
C GLY A 225 9.18 19.02 2.97
N TRP A 226 8.56 18.08 2.27
CA TRP A 226 9.10 16.73 2.07
C TRP A 226 10.20 16.69 1.00
N PRO A 227 11.28 15.91 1.20
CA PRO A 227 12.34 15.78 0.20
C PRO A 227 11.84 15.16 -1.11
N ILE A 228 12.34 15.67 -2.23
CA ILE A 228 11.95 15.22 -3.58
C ILE A 228 13.02 14.25 -4.11
N ARG A 229 12.68 12.96 -4.19
CA ARG A 229 13.61 11.89 -4.64
C ARG A 229 14.27 12.17 -6.00
N LYS A 230 13.55 12.80 -6.93
CA LYS A 230 14.04 13.07 -8.29
C LYS A 230 15.04 14.23 -8.33
N GLU A 231 15.01 15.11 -7.34
CA GLU A 231 15.78 16.36 -7.33
C GLU A 231 16.49 16.50 -5.98
N PRO A 232 17.72 15.95 -5.86
CA PRO A 232 18.49 16.01 -4.63
C PRO A 232 18.69 17.46 -4.18
N GLY A 233 18.41 17.73 -2.90
CA GLY A 233 18.53 19.07 -2.31
C GLY A 233 17.27 19.93 -2.40
N LYS A 234 16.27 19.55 -3.22
CA LYS A 234 14.97 20.21 -3.22
C LYS A 234 13.97 19.53 -2.30
N LYS A 235 13.13 20.36 -1.70
CA LYS A 235 12.06 19.97 -0.79
C LYS A 235 10.77 20.63 -1.27
N GLY A 236 9.62 20.02 -0.95
CA GLY A 236 8.34 20.71 -1.12
C GLY A 236 8.15 21.77 -0.04
N ASN A 237 6.89 22.13 0.23
CA ASN A 237 6.55 23.22 1.13
C ASN A 237 5.99 22.71 2.45
N LEU A 238 6.15 23.51 3.50
CA LEU A 238 5.46 23.32 4.78
C LEU A 238 4.26 24.26 4.83
N VAL A 239 3.06 23.70 4.91
CA VAL A 239 1.79 24.43 5.00
C VAL A 239 1.29 24.38 6.43
N ILE A 240 1.19 25.53 7.08
CA ILE A 240 0.68 25.67 8.44
C ILE A 240 -0.75 26.16 8.35
N LYS A 241 -1.70 25.30 8.71
CA LYS A 241 -3.13 25.62 8.78
C LYS A 241 -3.46 26.07 10.20
N PHE A 242 -3.98 27.28 10.31
CA PHE A 242 -4.33 27.86 11.60
C PHE A 242 -5.78 27.57 11.97
N ASP A 243 -5.97 27.14 13.20
CA ASP A 243 -7.27 27.07 13.84
C ASP A 243 -7.33 28.11 14.96
N VAL A 244 -8.39 28.92 14.99
CA VAL A 244 -8.49 30.04 15.93
C VAL A 244 -9.40 29.65 17.08
N ALA A 245 -8.80 29.50 18.26
CA ALA A 245 -9.51 29.19 19.49
C ALA A 245 -10.17 30.47 20.06
N PHE A 246 -11.49 30.53 19.98
CA PHE A 246 -12.26 31.61 20.58
C PHE A 246 -12.42 31.41 22.09
N PRO A 247 -12.33 32.48 22.91
CA PRO A 247 -12.61 32.38 24.33
C PRO A 247 -14.07 32.02 24.56
N THR A 248 -14.34 31.09 25.49
CA THR A 248 -15.70 30.64 25.80
C THR A 248 -16.55 31.71 26.50
N ARG A 249 -15.90 32.64 27.23
CA ARG A 249 -16.56 33.71 27.97
C ARG A 249 -15.69 34.97 27.95
N LEU A 250 -16.35 36.12 28.01
CA LEU A 250 -15.74 37.44 28.16
C LEU A 250 -16.57 38.24 29.17
N SER A 251 -15.90 38.92 30.09
CA SER A 251 -16.52 39.85 31.05
C SER A 251 -17.09 41.09 30.33
N MET A 252 -17.98 41.84 31.00
CA MET A 252 -18.56 43.05 30.39
C MET A 252 -17.49 44.10 30.07
N SER A 253 -16.54 44.32 30.97
CA SER A 253 -15.43 45.25 30.75
C SER A 253 -14.55 44.85 29.56
N GLN A 254 -14.26 43.56 29.39
CA GLN A 254 -13.51 43.07 28.22
C GLN A 254 -14.28 43.29 26.91
N ARG A 255 -15.60 43.08 26.91
CA ARG A 255 -16.43 43.30 25.72
C ARG A 255 -16.50 44.77 25.32
N GLU A 256 -16.63 45.67 26.29
CA GLU A 256 -16.60 47.12 26.07
C GLU A 256 -15.26 47.57 25.50
N ALA A 257 -14.15 47.12 26.09
CA ALA A 257 -12.81 47.42 25.58
C ALA A 257 -12.61 46.94 24.13
N ILE A 258 -13.06 45.73 23.80
CA ILE A 258 -12.97 45.19 22.44
C ILE A 258 -13.81 46.03 21.46
N ARG A 259 -15.03 46.45 21.84
CA ARG A 259 -15.85 47.33 20.99
C ARG A 259 -15.14 48.64 20.68
N GLN A 260 -14.56 49.29 21.69
CA GLN A 260 -13.83 50.54 21.50
C GLN A 260 -12.63 50.38 20.56
N ILE A 261 -11.87 49.28 20.68
CA ILE A 261 -10.70 49.01 19.84
C ILE A 261 -11.11 48.69 18.39
N MET A 262 -12.18 47.90 18.21
CA MET A 262 -12.63 47.42 16.90
C MET A 262 -13.54 48.42 16.17
N GLY A 263 -13.70 49.65 16.69
CA GLY A 263 -14.46 50.73 16.05
C GLY A 263 -15.99 50.60 16.17
N GLY A 264 -16.47 49.92 17.22
CA GLY A 264 -17.89 49.80 17.56
C GLY A 264 -18.40 50.88 18.50
#